data_AF-A0A1Q5MBA2-F1
#
_entry.id   AF-A0A1Q5MBA2-F1
#
_cell.length_a   1.000
_cell.length_b   1.000
_cell.length_c   1.000
_cell.angle_alpha   90.00
_cell.angle_beta   90.00
_cell.angle_gamma   90.00
#
_symmetry.space_group_name_H-M   'P 1'
#
loop_
_entity.id
_entity.type
_entity.pdbx_description
1 polymer ?
#
loop_
_entity_poly.entity_id
_entity_poly.type
_entity_poly.pdbx_seq_one_letter_code
_entity_poly.pdbx_strand_id
1 'polypeptide(L)'
;MGEISVSGEHLDRLLTDSSGTYGAPYQQAFAELARMHRGRPAPEILPLLARAADRALLGFSRAGLREQARAISGGEPYVLRVTVT
;
A
#
# COMPACT_ATOMS: atom_id res chain seq x y z
N MET A 1 8.91 6.29 5.05
CA MET A 1 8.11 6.92 3.98
C MET A 1 8.31 6.05 2.77
N GLY A 2 7.32 5.27 2.34
CA GLY A 2 7.56 4.34 1.23
C GLY A 2 7.05 4.87 -0.09
N GLU A 3 7.83 4.54 -1.10
CA GLU A 3 7.68 4.98 -2.47
C GLU A 3 7.08 3.84 -3.30
N ILE A 4 6.16 4.18 -4.19
CA ILE A 4 5.58 3.29 -5.19
C ILE A 4 6.03 3.79 -6.55
N SER A 5 6.61 2.93 -7.37
CA SER A 5 6.78 3.20 -8.79
C SER A 5 5.59 2.59 -9.53
N VAL A 6 4.76 3.42 -10.15
CA VAL A 6 3.65 3.00 -10.99
C VAL A 6 4.02 3.30 -12.45
N SER A 7 3.89 2.31 -13.34
CA SER A 7 4.13 2.52 -14.77
C SER A 7 3.05 3.41 -15.37
N GLY A 8 3.42 4.31 -16.29
CA GLY A 8 2.49 5.26 -16.96
C GLY A 8 1.19 4.64 -17.51
N GLU A 9 1.20 3.39 -17.97
CA GLU A 9 -0.01 2.69 -18.43
C GLU A 9 -1.04 2.43 -17.31
N HIS A 10 -0.57 2.24 -16.07
CA HIS A 10 -1.46 2.15 -14.90
C HIS A 10 -1.84 3.53 -14.37
N LEU A 11 -1.08 4.58 -14.74
CA LEU A 11 -1.36 5.95 -14.35
C LEU A 11 -2.56 6.53 -15.08
N ASP A 12 -2.70 6.30 -16.38
CA ASP A 12 -3.87 6.76 -17.13
C ASP A 12 -5.16 6.22 -16.50
N ARG A 13 -5.14 4.96 -16.01
CA ARG A 13 -6.22 4.34 -15.22
C ARG A 13 -6.39 4.89 -13.80
N LEU A 14 -5.30 5.35 -13.17
CA LEU A 14 -5.32 5.91 -11.82
C LEU A 14 -5.78 7.38 -11.80
N LEU A 15 -5.60 8.11 -12.91
CA LEU A 15 -5.95 9.51 -13.09
C LEU A 15 -7.32 9.72 -13.76
N THR A 16 -7.75 8.85 -14.68
CA THR A 16 -9.12 8.89 -15.23
C THR A 16 -10.18 8.63 -14.17
N ASP A 17 -9.81 8.02 -13.06
CA ASP A 17 -10.69 7.71 -11.94
C ASP A 17 -10.28 8.47 -10.67
N SER A 18 -10.28 9.80 -10.79
CA SER A 18 -9.96 10.77 -9.74
C SER A 18 -10.87 10.70 -8.49
N SER A 19 -11.71 9.65 -8.37
CA SER A 19 -12.55 9.33 -7.23
C SER A 19 -12.29 7.97 -6.54
N GLY A 20 -11.30 7.16 -6.96
CA GLY A 20 -10.73 6.14 -6.08
C GLY A 20 -10.99 4.65 -6.35
N THR A 21 -11.00 4.19 -7.60
CA THR A 21 -11.20 2.73 -7.87
C THR A 21 -10.03 1.81 -7.49
N TYR A 22 -8.78 2.29 -7.35
CA TYR A 22 -7.63 1.44 -7.00
C TYR A 22 -6.83 1.91 -5.78
N GLY A 23 -6.70 3.22 -5.59
CA GLY A 23 -6.07 3.80 -4.39
C GLY A 23 -6.93 3.63 -3.13
N ALA A 24 -8.25 3.81 -3.21
CA ALA A 24 -9.14 3.70 -2.06
C ALA A 24 -9.24 2.27 -1.51
N PRO A 25 -9.32 1.21 -2.33
CA PRO A 25 -9.27 -0.17 -1.84
C PRO A 25 -7.97 -0.49 -1.08
N TYR A 26 -6.83 -0.03 -1.57
CA TYR A 26 -5.55 -0.26 -0.90
C TYR A 26 -5.42 0.57 0.39
N GLN A 27 -5.84 1.83 0.37
CA GLN A 27 -5.85 2.69 1.56
C GLN A 27 -6.78 2.14 2.65
N GLN A 28 -7.96 1.65 2.27
CA GLN A 28 -8.90 1.01 3.18
C GLN A 28 -8.31 -0.28 3.76
N ALA A 29 -7.72 -1.14 2.92
CA ALA A 29 -7.03 -2.35 3.37
C ALA A 29 -5.87 -2.02 4.31
N PHE A 30 -5.09 -0.98 4.02
CA PHE A 30 -4.01 -0.51 4.89
C PHE A 30 -4.56 -0.06 6.24
N ALA A 31 -5.63 0.76 6.26
CA ALA A 31 -6.26 1.23 7.49
C ALA A 31 -6.83 0.08 8.33
N GLU A 32 -7.43 -0.92 7.68
CA GLU A 32 -7.95 -2.11 8.35
C GLU A 32 -6.83 -2.95 8.97
N LEU A 33 -5.76 -3.20 8.20
CA LEU A 33 -4.57 -3.90 8.69
C LEU A 33 -3.88 -3.12 9.83
N ALA A 34 -3.79 -1.80 9.73
CA ALA A 34 -3.27 -0.93 10.78
C ALA A 34 -4.08 -1.01 12.07
N ARG A 35 -5.40 -1.19 11.99
CA ARG A 35 -6.28 -1.35 13.14
C ARG A 35 -6.16 -2.73 13.77
N MET A 36 -6.08 -3.79 12.96
CA MET A 36 -6.14 -5.19 13.43
C MET A 36 -4.77 -5.78 13.80
N HIS A 37 -3.70 -5.31 13.19
CA HIS A 37 -2.36 -5.90 13.31
C HIS A 37 -1.31 -4.96 13.93
N ARG A 38 -1.74 -3.85 14.55
CA ARG A 38 -0.83 -3.03 15.36
C ARG A 38 -0.19 -3.87 16.45
N GLY A 39 1.12 -3.73 16.64
CA GLY A 39 1.91 -4.51 17.59
C GLY A 39 2.22 -5.94 17.13
N ARG A 40 1.71 -6.41 15.98
CA ARG A 40 2.09 -7.70 15.41
C ARG A 40 3.44 -7.60 14.70
N PRO A 41 4.21 -8.69 14.59
CA PRO A 41 5.45 -8.72 13.82
C PRO A 41 5.24 -8.36 12.34
N ALA A 42 6.09 -7.49 11.80
CA ALA A 42 6.06 -7.12 10.37
C ALA A 42 6.05 -8.32 9.40
N PRO A 43 6.74 -9.45 9.65
CA PRO A 43 6.66 -10.63 8.78
C PRO A 43 5.25 -11.25 8.66
N GLU A 44 4.40 -11.07 9.67
CA GLU A 44 3.00 -11.55 9.64
C GLU A 44 2.10 -10.61 8.83
N ILE A 45 2.40 -9.31 8.85
CA ILE A 45 1.62 -8.27 8.16
C ILE A 45 1.96 -8.21 6.67
N LEU A 46 3.23 -8.48 6.32
CA LEU A 46 3.75 -8.38 4.96
C LEU A 46 2.97 -9.18 3.90
N PRO A 47 2.63 -10.47 4.09
CA PRO A 47 1.84 -11.20 3.10
C PRO A 47 0.41 -10.66 2.95
N LEU A 48 -0.15 -10.03 3.97
CA LEU A 48 -1.48 -9.41 3.91
C LEU A 48 -1.44 -8.14 3.06
N LEU A 49 -0.41 -7.31 3.25
CA LEU A 49 -0.16 -6.13 2.43
C LEU A 49 0.11 -6.49 0.97
N ALA A 50 0.90 -7.53 0.70
CA ALA A 50 1.15 -8.00 -0.66
C ALA A 50 -0.15 -8.38 -1.38
N ARG A 51 -1.04 -9.13 -0.71
CA ARG A 51 -2.36 -9.47 -1.27
C ARG A 51 -3.23 -8.25 -1.52
N ALA A 52 -3.19 -7.26 -0.63
CA ALA A 52 -3.94 -6.01 -0.83
C ALA A 52 -3.41 -5.22 -2.03
N ALA A 53 -2.09 -5.17 -2.20
CA ALA A 53 -1.42 -4.56 -3.34
C ALA A 53 -1.79 -5.26 -4.66
N ASP A 54 -1.73 -6.60 -4.68
CA ASP A 54 -2.10 -7.40 -5.85
C ASP A 54 -3.55 -7.16 -6.26
N ARG A 55 -4.49 -7.12 -5.29
CA ARG A 55 -5.92 -6.82 -5.56
C ARG A 55 -6.15 -5.41 -6.08
N ALA A 56 -5.34 -4.45 -5.62
CA ALA A 56 -5.38 -3.08 -6.08
C ALA A 56 -4.58 -2.86 -7.38
N LEU A 57 -3.97 -3.91 -7.94
CA LEU A 57 -3.08 -3.85 -9.10
C LEU A 57 -1.92 -2.86 -8.89
N LEU A 58 -1.45 -2.71 -7.66
CA LEU A 58 -0.37 -1.81 -7.27
C LEU A 58 0.95 -2.58 -7.21
N GLY A 59 1.88 -2.24 -8.12
CA GLY A 59 3.21 -2.85 -8.23
C GLY A 59 4.20 -2.36 -7.17
N PHE A 60 3.90 -2.54 -5.88
CA PHE A 60 4.85 -2.15 -4.82
C PHE A 60 6.13 -2.97 -4.87
N SER A 61 7.26 -2.30 -4.63
CA SER A 61 8.52 -3.00 -4.36
C SER A 61 8.44 -3.79 -3.05
N ARG A 62 9.18 -4.91 -2.97
CA ARG A 62 9.27 -5.70 -1.73
C ARG A 62 9.83 -4.89 -0.56
N ALA A 63 10.69 -3.91 -0.83
CA ALA A 63 11.19 -2.97 0.18
C ALA A 63 10.06 -2.07 0.69
N GLY A 64 9.26 -1.50 -0.22
CA GLY A 64 8.10 -0.67 0.13
C GLY A 64 7.06 -1.43 0.96
N LEU A 65 6.77 -2.70 0.65
CA LEU A 65 5.86 -3.53 1.44
C LEU A 65 6.41 -3.83 2.85
N ARG A 66 7.73 -4.00 3.01
CA ARG A 66 8.37 -4.19 4.33
C ARG A 66 8.27 -2.95 5.20
N GLU A 67 8.49 -1.77 4.62
CA GLU A 67 8.34 -0.52 5.35
C GLU A 67 6.91 -0.30 5.83
N GLN A 68 5.92 -0.61 4.98
CA GLN A 68 4.51 -0.55 5.34
C GLN A 68 4.16 -1.50 6.49
N ALA A 69 4.66 -2.74 6.42
CA ALA A 69 4.44 -3.72 7.49
C ALA A 69 5.05 -3.25 8.83
N ARG A 70 6.21 -2.58 8.80
CA ARG A 70 6.82 -1.97 9.99
C ARG A 70 5.99 -0.80 10.52
N ALA A 71 5.49 0.06 9.64
CA ALA A 71 4.64 1.18 10.05
C ALA A 71 3.33 0.70 10.71
N ILE A 72 2.68 -0.32 10.14
CA ILE A 72 1.52 -0.97 10.76
C ILE A 72 1.87 -1.58 12.12
N SER A 73 2.97 -2.32 12.19
CA SER A 73 3.46 -2.94 13.42
C SER A 73 3.72 -1.91 14.52
N GLY A 74 4.41 -0.81 14.19
CA GLY A 74 4.74 0.28 15.12
C GLY A 74 3.60 1.26 15.39
N GLY A 75 2.50 1.22 14.63
CA GLY A 75 1.41 2.18 14.74
C GLY A 75 1.78 3.58 14.25
N GLU A 76 2.79 3.70 13.40
CA GLU A 76 3.26 4.97 12.86
C GLU A 76 2.33 5.49 11.75
N PRO A 77 2.13 6.82 11.65
CA PRO A 77 1.44 7.40 10.50
C PRO A 77 2.25 7.11 9.24
N TYR A 78 1.61 6.46 8.26
CA TYR A 78 2.25 6.09 7.00
C TYR A 78 1.70 6.94 5.85
N VAL A 79 2.60 7.59 5.12
CA VAL A 79 2.27 8.36 3.92
C VAL A 79 2.74 7.58 2.69
N LEU A 80 1.80 7.34 1.79
CA LEU A 80 2.02 6.70 0.50
C LEU A 80 2.49 7.76 -0.50
N ARG A 81 3.68 7.60 -1.11
CA ARG A 81 4.11 8.44 -2.23
C ARG A 81 4.04 7.64 -3.53
N VAL A 82 3.21 8.10 -4.45
CA VAL A 82 3.08 7.52 -5.80
C VAL A 82 4.02 8.29 -6.72
N THR A 83 5.08 7.63 -7.19
CA THR A 83 5.97 8.13 -8.24
C THR A 83 5.55 7.47 -9.55
N VAL A 84 5.34 8.31 -10.56
CA VAL A 84 4.98 7.89 -11.91
C VAL A 84 6.25 7.87 -12.75
N THR A 85 6.50 6.77 -13.46
CA THR A 85 7.59 6.63 -14.44
C THR A 85 7.05 6.25 -15.80
#